data_AF-A0A8T6MR96-F1
#
_entry.id   AF-A0A8T6MR96-F1
#
_cell.length_a   1.000
_cell.length_b   1.000
_cell.length_c   1.000
_cell.angle_alpha   90.00
_cell.angle_beta   90.00
_cell.angle_gamma   90.00
#
_symmetry.space_group_name_H-M   'P 1'
#
loop_
_entity.id
_entity.type
_entity.pdbx_description
1 polymer ?
#
loop_
_entity_poly.entity_id
_entity_poly.type
_entity_poly.pdbx_seq_one_letter_code
_entity_poly.pdbx_strand_id
1 'polypeptide(L)' 'MKWIPPKKLKVLMFLFFGTGAWGIIAGTFFLNYTSQHMFVTFFGVINICIGGFIGYRYFTQGPKPEKLSEKRKKQRRDN' A
#
# COMPACT_ATOMS: atom_id res chain seq x y z
N MET A 1 2.16 6.60 -17.01
CA MET A 1 2.09 5.74 -15.80
C MET A 1 0.97 4.72 -15.96
N LYS A 2 1.27 3.42 -15.87
CA LYS A 2 0.29 2.33 -16.08
C LYS A 2 -0.70 2.27 -14.90
N TRP A 3 -2.00 2.19 -15.20
CA TRP A 3 -3.05 2.10 -14.19
C TRP A 3 -3.05 0.71 -13.55
N ILE A 4 -3.02 0.65 -12.22
CA ILE A 4 -2.97 -0.60 -11.46
C ILE A 4 -4.31 -0.77 -10.74
N PRO A 5 -4.88 -1.99 -10.69
CA PRO A 5 -6.18 -2.20 -10.08
C PRO A 5 -6.19 -1.78 -8.59
N PRO A 6 -7.17 -0.95 -8.15
CA PRO A 6 -7.24 -0.42 -6.79
C PRO A 6 -7.42 -1.54 -5.76
N LYS A 7 -8.09 -2.64 -6.14
CA LYS A 7 -8.23 -3.81 -5.26
C LYS A 7 -6.87 -4.41 -4.89
N LYS A 8 -5.95 -4.52 -5.86
CA LYS A 8 -4.62 -5.08 -5.63
C LYS A 8 -3.76 -4.13 -4.79
N LEU A 9 -3.81 -2.83 -5.04
CA LEU A 9 -3.09 -1.85 -4.22
C LEU A 9 -3.60 -1.80 -2.78
N LYS A 10 -4.91 -1.90 -2.58
CA LYS A 10 -5.50 -1.91 -1.24
C LYS A 10 -5.06 -3.13 -0.45
N VAL A 11 -5.12 -4.32 -1.05
CA VAL A 11 -4.63 -5.56 -0.43
C VAL A 11 -3.13 -5.46 -0.13
N LEU A 12 -2.33 -4.93 -1.06
CA LEU A 12 -0.90 -4.75 -0.87
C LEU A 12 -0.60 -3.78 0.29
N MET A 13 -1.30 -2.66 0.37
CA MET A 13 -1.18 -1.71 1.49
C MET A 13 -1.46 -2.39 2.83
N PHE A 14 -2.57 -3.13 2.96
CA PHE A 14 -2.92 -3.83 4.19
C PHE A 14 -1.93 -4.94 4.54
N LEU A 15 -1.37 -5.64 3.55
CA LEU A 15 -0.36 -6.67 3.77
C LEU A 15 0.92 -6.06 4.37
N PHE A 16 1.44 -4.99 3.75
CA PHE A 16 2.66 -4.31 4.21
C PHE A 16 2.47 -3.66 5.59
N PHE A 17 1.31 -3.02 5.83
CA PHE A 17 1.00 -2.46 7.15
C PHE A 17 0.81 -3.53 8.22
N GLY A 18 0.10 -4.62 7.91
CA GLY A 18 -0.13 -5.72 8.83
C GLY A 18 1.16 -6.43 9.21
N THR A 19 1.98 -6.79 8.21
CA THR A 19 3.29 -7.42 8.46
C THR A 19 4.26 -6.46 9.15
N GLY A 20 4.25 -5.17 8.81
CA GLY A 20 5.08 -4.17 9.48
C GLY A 20 4.72 -3.95 10.94
N ALA A 21 3.42 -3.79 11.24
CA ALA A 21 2.93 -3.68 12.61
C ALA A 21 3.22 -4.95 13.41
N TRP A 22 2.96 -6.12 12.83
CA TRP A 22 3.28 -7.40 13.46
C TRP A 22 4.79 -7.56 13.70
N GLY A 23 5.63 -7.16 12.76
CA GLY A 23 7.09 -7.20 12.88
C GLY A 23 7.62 -6.33 14.02
N ILE A 24 7.07 -5.13 14.20
CA ILE A 24 7.45 -4.24 15.32
C ILE A 24 7.02 -4.84 16.66
N ILE A 25 5.79 -5.37 16.76
CA ILE A 25 5.30 -6.02 17.98
C ILE A 25 6.12 -7.28 18.28
N ALA A 26 6.38 -8.11 17.27
CA ALA A 26 7.18 -9.33 17.40
C ALA A 26 8.63 -9.02 17.83
N GLY A 27 9.26 -8.04 17.18
CA GLY A 27 10.61 -7.56 17.51
C GLY A 27 10.71 -7.05 18.95
N THR A 28 9.68 -6.35 19.44
CA THR A 28 9.71 -5.68 20.74
C THR A 28 9.14 -6.52 21.88
N PHE A 29 8.34 -7.55 21.62
CA PHE A 29 7.69 -8.34 22.68
C PHE A 29 8.20 -9.78 22.74
N PHE A 30 8.46 -10.40 21.58
CA PHE A 30 8.87 -11.81 21.49
C PHE A 30 10.37 -12.00 21.36
N LEU A 31 11.09 -10.98 20.84
CA LEU A 31 12.51 -11.09 20.50
C LEU A 31 13.45 -10.25 21.40
N ASN A 32 12.97 -9.73 22.53
CA ASN A 32 13.75 -8.89 23.45
C ASN A 32 15.07 -9.51 23.92
N TYR A 33 15.15 -10.84 23.98
CA TYR A 33 16.33 -11.56 24.48
C TYR A 33 17.32 -11.94 23.37
N THR A 34 17.01 -11.67 22.10
CA THR A 34 17.92 -11.95 20.99
C THR A 34 18.52 -10.65 20.44
N SER A 35 19.80 -10.70 20.07
CA SER A 35 20.51 -9.61 19.39
C SER A 35 19.83 -9.22 18.06
N GLN A 36 18.92 -10.05 17.57
CA GLN A 36 18.19 -9.87 16.32
C GLN A 36 16.97 -8.95 16.43
N HIS A 37 16.58 -8.53 17.65
CA HIS A 37 15.38 -7.70 17.87
C HIS A 37 15.43 -6.40 17.05
N MET A 38 16.58 -5.71 17.04
CA MET A 38 16.74 -4.45 16.31
C MET A 38 16.50 -4.61 14.82
N PHE A 39 16.98 -5.71 14.22
CA PHE A 39 16.79 -5.99 12.80
C PHE A 39 15.32 -6.21 12.47
N VAL A 40 14.60 -6.98 13.30
CA VAL A 40 13.18 -7.25 13.07
C VAL A 40 12.34 -5.98 13.20
N THR A 41 12.61 -5.16 14.21
CA THR A 41 11.92 -3.86 14.37
C THR A 41 12.25 -2.92 13.21
N PHE A 42 13.52 -2.87 12.77
CA PHE A 42 13.95 -2.04 11.64
C PHE A 42 13.30 -2.48 10.32
N PHE A 43 13.26 -3.78 10.04
CA PHE A 43 12.52 -4.33 8.90
C PHE A 43 11.02 -4.05 8.99
N GLY A 44 10.43 -4.09 10.20
CA GLY A 44 9.04 -3.72 10.44
C GLY A 44 8.76 -2.25 10.08
N VAL A 45 9.63 -1.32 10.49
CA VAL A 45 9.54 0.10 10.14
C VAL A 45 9.65 0.31 8.62
N ILE A 46 10.61 -0.34 7.96
CA ILE A 46 10.75 -0.28 6.49
C ILE A 46 9.46 -0.76 5.80
N ASN A 47 8.86 -1.84 6.30
CA ASN A 47 7.62 -2.41 5.77
C ASN A 47 6.44 -1.42 5.89
N ILE A 48 6.34 -0.69 7.00
CA ILE A 48 5.36 0.40 7.17
C ILE A 48 5.65 1.56 6.21
N CYS A 49 6.90 1.98 6.02
CA CYS A 49 7.26 3.04 5.07
C CYS A 49 6.84 2.67 3.63
N ILE A 50 7.10 1.45 3.20
CA ILE A 50 6.72 0.94 1.88
C ILE A 50 5.19 0.84 1.77
N GLY A 51 4.52 0.31 2.79
CA GLY A 51 3.05 0.27 2.87
C GLY A 51 2.42 1.66 2.78
N GLY A 52 3.02 2.65 3.44
CA GLY A 52 2.63 4.06 3.38
C GLY A 52 2.82 4.68 1.99
N PHE A 53 3.94 4.40 1.32
CA PHE A 53 4.18 4.85 -0.06
C PHE A 53 3.18 4.23 -1.06
N ILE A 54 2.86 2.94 -0.90
CA ILE A 54 1.85 2.25 -1.71
C ILE A 54 0.45 2.82 -1.42
N GLY A 55 0.13 3.11 -0.16
CA GLY A 55 -1.10 3.75 0.26
C GLY A 55 -1.25 5.17 -0.29
N TYR A 56 -0.19 5.98 -0.25
CA TYR A 56 -0.12 7.28 -0.92
C TYR A 56 -0.40 7.11 -2.41
N ARG A 57 0.27 6.16 -3.08
CA ARG A 57 0.04 5.90 -4.50
C ARG A 57 -1.37 5.44 -4.81
N TYR A 58 -1.99 4.65 -3.93
CA TYR A 58 -3.39 4.24 -4.03
C TYR A 58 -4.34 5.45 -3.98
N PHE A 59 -4.06 6.40 -3.09
CA PHE A 59 -4.86 7.60 -2.93
C PHE A 59 -4.65 8.61 -4.07
N THR A 60 -3.44 8.72 -4.61
CA THR A 60 -3.12 9.58 -5.78
C THR A 60 -3.52 8.95 -7.12
N GLN A 61 -3.93 7.68 -7.15
CA GLN A 61 -4.45 7.06 -8.37
C GLN A 61 -5.83 7.65 -8.70
N GLY A 62 -5.86 8.57 -9.67
CA GLY A 62 -7.09 9.06 -10.29
C GLY A 62 -7.94 7.94 -10.92
N PRO A 63 -9.18 8.27 -11.33
CA PRO A 63 -10.18 7.28 -11.75
C PRO A 63 -9.71 6.37 -12.89
N LYS A 64 -10.27 5.15 -12.91
CA LYS A 64 -10.04 4.12 -13.95
C LYS A 64 -9.93 4.75 -15.35
N PRO A 65 -8.91 4.43 -16.17
CA PRO A 65 -8.81 4.94 -17.55
C PRO A 65 -10.02 4.54 -18.40
N GLU A 66 -10.62 3.38 -18.11
CA GLU A 66 -11.87 2.88 -18.71
C GLU A 66 -13.06 3.81 -18.43
N LYS A 67 -13.21 4.30 -17.19
CA LYS A 67 -14.26 5.26 -16.81
C LYS A 67 -14.00 6.65 -17.41
N LEU A 68 -12.74 7.00 -17.66
CA LEU A 68 -12.36 8.24 -18.36
C LEU A 68 -12.73 8.18 -19.85
N SER A 69 -12.52 7.03 -20.48
CA SER A 69 -12.93 6.74 -21.86
C SER A 69 -14.45 6.78 -22.02
N GLU A 70 -15.21 6.16 -21.10
CA GLU A 70 -16.66 6.22 -21.12
C GLU A 70 -17.20 7.63 -20.88
N LYS A 71 -16.65 8.38 -19.92
CA LYS A 71 -17.02 9.79 -19.70
C LYS A 71 -16.79 10.64 -20.95
N ARG A 72 -15.64 10.50 -21.62
CA ARG A 72 -15.36 11.21 -22.89
C ARG A 72 -16.32 10.80 -24.01
N LYS A 73 -16.66 9.51 -24.13
CA LYS A 73 -17.64 9.03 -25.12
C LYS A 73 -19.06 9.52 -24.85
N LYS A 74 -19.45 9.68 -23.59
CA LYS A 74 -20.76 10.20 -23.21
C LYS A 74 -20.85 11.70 -23.47
N GLN A 75 -19.81 12.45 -23.10
CA GLN A 75 -19.69 13.89 -23.37
C GLN A 75 -19.66 14.25 -24.86
N ARG A 76 -19.16 13.36 -25.73
CA ARG A 76 -19.20 13.49 -27.20
C ARG A 76 -20.57 13.16 -27.83
N ARG A 77 -21.49 12.51 -27.10
CA ARG A 77 -22.83 12.17 -27.58
C ARG A 77 -23.89 13.18 -27.17
N ASP A 78 -23.63 13.95 -26.12
CA ASP A 78 -24.53 14.96 -25.58
C ASP A 78 -24.26 16.38 -26.14
N ASN A 79 -23.35 16.52 -27.12
CA ASN A 79 -22.97 17.77 -27.81
C ASN A 79 -22.92 17.54 -29.31
#